data_AF-C0PKS9-F1
#
_entry.id   AF-C0PKS9-F1
#
_cell.length_a   1.000
_cell.length_b   1.000
_cell.length_c   1.000
_cell.angle_alpha   90.00
_cell.angle_beta   90.00
_cell.angle_gamma   90.00
#
_symmetry.space_group_name_H-M   'P 1'
#
loop_
_entity.id
_entity.type
_entity.pdbx_description
1 polymer ?
#
loop_
_entity_poly.entity_id
_entity_poly.type
_entity_poly.pdbx_seq_one_letter_code
_entity_poly.pdbx_strand_id
1 'polypeptide(L)'
;MVKSTVVDSTTGKSKDSRVRTSSGMFLQRGRDKVIRAIEKRIADYTFIPVDHGEGLQVLHYEVGQKYEPHFDYFLDEFNTKNGGQRIATLLMYLSDVEEGGETIFPDANVNASSLPWYNELSDCAKRGLSVKPKMGDALLFWSMKPDATLDPLSLHGGCPVIKGNKWSSTKWMHIHEYKA
;
A
#
# COMPACT_ATOMS: atom_id res chain seq x y z
N MET A 1 6.77 -17.15 2.37
CA MET A 1 7.02 -15.75 1.93
C MET A 1 8.51 -15.56 1.79
N VAL A 2 8.93 -14.58 0.98
CA VAL A 2 10.35 -14.19 0.82
C VAL A 2 10.49 -12.72 1.19
N LYS A 3 11.72 -12.24 1.41
CA LYS A 3 11.97 -10.82 1.66
C LYS A 3 11.36 -9.97 0.54
N SER A 4 10.61 -8.93 0.91
CA SER A 4 9.93 -8.06 -0.06
C SER A 4 10.94 -7.17 -0.81
N THR A 5 10.69 -6.94 -2.08
CA THR A 5 11.48 -6.03 -2.93
C THR A 5 10.78 -4.69 -3.11
N VAL A 6 11.54 -3.72 -3.61
CA VAL A 6 11.03 -2.42 -4.10
C VAL A 6 11.38 -2.25 -5.57
N VAL A 7 10.63 -1.42 -6.30
CA VAL A 7 10.94 -1.04 -7.68
C VAL A 7 12.03 0.03 -7.68
N ASP A 8 13.10 -0.21 -8.42
CA ASP A 8 14.15 0.77 -8.65
C ASP A 8 13.65 1.82 -9.67
N SER A 9 13.62 3.10 -9.27
CA SER A 9 13.04 4.18 -10.07
C SER A 9 13.80 4.48 -11.36
N THR A 10 15.05 4.05 -11.49
CA THR A 10 15.88 4.31 -12.67
C THR A 10 15.78 3.16 -13.67
N THR A 11 15.73 1.92 -13.18
CA THR A 11 15.79 0.72 -14.01
C THR A 11 14.45 -0.01 -14.14
N GLY A 12 13.47 0.31 -13.31
CA GLY A 12 12.18 -0.36 -13.21
C GLY A 12 12.23 -1.77 -12.62
N LYS A 13 13.41 -2.27 -12.25
CA LYS A 13 13.61 -3.66 -11.77
C LYS A 13 13.38 -3.77 -10.26
N SER A 14 13.01 -4.98 -9.82
CA SER A 14 12.97 -5.32 -8.39
C SER A 14 14.37 -5.33 -7.78
N LYS A 15 14.53 -4.68 -6.63
CA LYS A 15 15.78 -4.60 -5.88
C LYS A 15 15.58 -5.01 -4.42
N ASP A 16 16.58 -5.70 -3.86
CA ASP A 16 16.62 -5.97 -2.42
C ASP A 16 16.73 -4.65 -1.64
N SER A 17 15.94 -4.53 -0.59
CA SER A 17 15.65 -3.27 0.04
C SER A 17 16.12 -3.24 1.50
N ARG A 18 16.78 -2.12 1.84
CA ARG A 18 16.93 -1.67 3.24
C ARG A 18 15.81 -0.70 3.64
N VAL A 19 15.04 -0.21 2.66
CA VAL A 19 13.94 0.75 2.86
C VAL A 19 12.60 0.05 3.09
N ARG A 20 12.45 -1.20 2.65
CA ARG A 20 11.35 -2.11 2.97
C ARG A 20 11.93 -3.38 3.55
N THR A 21 11.58 -3.69 4.79
CA THR A 21 12.20 -4.82 5.52
C THR A 21 11.24 -5.97 5.80
N SER A 22 10.04 -5.93 5.21
CA SER A 22 9.03 -6.99 5.33
C SER A 22 9.39 -8.27 4.57
N SER A 23 8.63 -9.32 4.86
CA SER A 23 8.46 -10.45 3.95
C SER A 23 7.13 -10.35 3.20
N GLY A 24 7.04 -10.96 2.01
CA GLY A 24 5.81 -10.96 1.23
C GLY A 24 5.69 -12.07 0.20
N MET A 25 4.54 -12.09 -0.45
CA MET A 25 4.22 -12.92 -1.61
C MET A 25 3.12 -12.25 -2.44
N PHE A 26 2.91 -12.75 -3.66
CA PHE A 26 1.75 -12.39 -4.47
C PHE A 26 0.78 -13.56 -4.57
N LEU A 27 -0.50 -13.25 -4.45
CA LEU A 27 -1.61 -14.11 -4.85
C LEU A 27 -2.04 -13.66 -6.25
N GLN A 28 -2.08 -14.60 -7.19
CA GLN A 28 -2.50 -14.30 -8.56
C GLN A 28 -3.94 -13.76 -8.59
N ARG A 29 -4.20 -12.86 -9.54
CA ARG A 29 -5.55 -12.35 -9.80
C ARG A 29 -6.49 -13.53 -10.08
N GLY A 30 -7.62 -13.56 -9.41
CA GLY A 30 -8.63 -14.59 -9.55
C GLY A 30 -8.20 -16.01 -9.14
N ARG A 31 -7.13 -16.16 -8.35
CA ARG A 31 -6.54 -17.45 -7.93
C ARG A 31 -7.57 -18.49 -7.48
N ASP A 32 -8.51 -18.09 -6.64
CA ASP A 32 -9.58 -18.95 -6.13
C ASP A 32 -10.87 -18.15 -5.90
N LYS A 33 -11.92 -18.83 -5.45
CA LYS A 33 -13.25 -18.21 -5.21
C LYS A 33 -13.21 -17.10 -4.14
N VAL A 34 -12.33 -17.20 -3.16
CA VAL A 34 -12.20 -16.22 -2.08
C VAL A 34 -11.51 -14.97 -2.61
N ILE A 35 -10.38 -15.15 -3.32
CA ILE A 35 -9.66 -14.03 -3.94
C ILE A 35 -10.54 -13.32 -4.98
N ARG A 36 -11.27 -14.07 -5.83
CA ARG A 36 -12.23 -13.48 -6.78
C ARG A 36 -13.30 -12.64 -6.09
N ALA A 37 -13.83 -13.11 -4.96
CA ALA A 37 -14.85 -12.38 -4.21
C ALA A 37 -14.30 -11.08 -3.59
N ILE A 38 -13.06 -11.12 -3.08
CA ILE A 38 -12.36 -9.93 -2.57
C ILE A 38 -12.13 -8.94 -3.71
N GLU A 39 -11.54 -9.37 -4.82
CA GLU A 39 -11.23 -8.49 -5.94
C GLU A 39 -12.49 -7.88 -6.57
N LYS A 40 -13.58 -8.64 -6.67
CA LYS A 40 -14.87 -8.10 -7.09
C LYS A 40 -15.37 -7.01 -6.13
N ARG A 41 -15.27 -7.22 -4.81
CA ARG A 41 -15.67 -6.21 -3.82
C ARG A 41 -14.84 -4.94 -3.93
N ILE A 42 -13.53 -5.08 -4.20
CA ILE A 42 -12.66 -3.93 -4.46
C ILE A 42 -13.15 -3.17 -5.69
N ALA A 43 -13.38 -3.86 -6.80
CA ALA A 43 -13.87 -3.24 -8.03
C ALA A 43 -15.24 -2.55 -7.87
N ASP A 44 -16.17 -3.19 -7.15
CA ASP A 44 -17.49 -2.61 -6.86
C ASP A 44 -17.37 -1.33 -6.01
N TYR A 45 -16.39 -1.26 -5.10
CA TYR A 45 -16.18 -0.09 -4.22
C TYR A 45 -15.43 1.05 -4.90
N THR A 46 -14.41 0.72 -5.70
CA THR A 46 -13.55 1.72 -6.34
C THR A 46 -14.05 2.17 -7.71
N PHE A 47 -15.02 1.44 -8.28
CA PHE A 47 -15.47 1.57 -9.66
C PHE A 47 -14.36 1.35 -10.70
N ILE A 48 -13.27 0.67 -10.31
CA ILE A 48 -12.18 0.28 -11.20
C ILE A 48 -12.34 -1.21 -11.55
N PRO A 49 -12.38 -1.59 -12.84
CA PRO A 49 -12.53 -3.00 -13.24
C PRO A 49 -11.47 -3.93 -12.64
N VAL A 50 -11.85 -5.19 -12.36
CA VAL A 50 -10.97 -6.19 -11.71
C VAL A 50 -9.67 -6.43 -12.50
N ASP A 51 -9.77 -6.40 -13.82
CA ASP A 51 -8.68 -6.63 -14.78
C ASP A 51 -7.69 -5.45 -14.89
N HIS A 52 -8.01 -4.28 -14.33
CA HIS A 52 -7.05 -3.20 -14.13
C HIS A 52 -6.14 -3.43 -12.90
N GLY A 53 -6.48 -4.40 -12.04
CA GLY A 53 -5.73 -4.67 -10.83
C GLY A 53 -4.62 -5.70 -11.02
N GLU A 54 -3.47 -5.46 -10.37
CA GLU A 54 -2.43 -6.48 -10.18
C GLU A 54 -2.93 -7.63 -9.28
N GLY A 55 -2.13 -8.70 -9.11
CA GLY A 55 -2.39 -9.68 -8.05
C GLY A 55 -2.35 -9.05 -6.65
N LEU A 56 -2.97 -9.70 -5.67
CA LEU A 56 -2.90 -9.25 -4.27
C LEU A 56 -1.50 -9.48 -3.71
N GLN A 57 -0.81 -8.41 -3.32
CA GLN A 57 0.42 -8.54 -2.56
C GLN A 57 0.07 -8.77 -1.09
N VAL A 58 0.60 -9.82 -0.46
CA VAL A 58 0.48 -10.07 0.99
C VAL A 58 1.82 -9.81 1.64
N LEU A 59 1.81 -9.10 2.76
CA LEU A 59 2.99 -8.63 3.45
C LEU A 59 2.90 -8.94 4.94
N HIS A 60 4.06 -9.25 5.52
CA HIS A 60 4.22 -9.46 6.94
C HIS A 60 5.41 -8.65 7.46
N TYR A 61 5.14 -7.84 8.48
CA TYR A 61 6.13 -7.05 9.20
C TYR A 61 6.22 -7.54 10.65
N GLU A 62 7.42 -7.96 11.02
CA GLU A 62 7.82 -8.27 12.40
C GLU A 62 8.19 -6.99 13.17
N VAL A 63 8.39 -7.11 14.48
CA VAL A 63 8.87 -6.02 15.33
C VAL A 63 10.14 -5.38 14.74
N GLY A 64 10.13 -4.05 14.64
CA GLY A 64 11.18 -3.24 14.06
C GLY A 64 11.15 -3.11 12.52
N GLN A 65 10.39 -3.97 11.82
CA GLN A 65 10.28 -3.89 10.36
C GLN A 65 9.36 -2.73 9.94
N LYS A 66 9.69 -2.11 8.81
CA LYS A 66 9.06 -0.89 8.31
C LYS A 66 9.07 -0.81 6.79
N TYR A 67 8.41 0.21 6.26
CA TYR A 67 8.58 0.67 4.90
C TYR A 67 8.73 2.20 4.90
N GLU A 68 9.89 2.69 4.46
CA GLU A 68 10.10 4.12 4.25
C GLU A 68 9.04 4.74 3.32
N PRO A 69 8.75 6.04 3.48
CA PRO A 69 7.84 6.75 2.60
C PRO A 69 8.22 6.61 1.12
N HIS A 70 7.25 6.28 0.29
CA HIS A 70 7.39 6.06 -1.14
C HIS A 70 6.09 6.38 -1.87
N PHE A 71 6.16 6.38 -3.19
CA PHE A 71 5.00 6.47 -4.07
C PHE A 71 4.69 5.10 -4.66
N ASP A 72 3.40 4.84 -4.86
CA ASP A 72 2.95 3.64 -5.56
C ASP A 72 2.92 3.81 -7.08
N TYR A 73 2.90 5.04 -7.58
CA TYR A 73 3.04 5.33 -9.01
C TYR A 73 4.47 5.06 -9.49
N PHE A 74 4.61 4.87 -10.81
CA PHE A 74 5.91 4.66 -11.43
C PHE A 74 6.51 5.97 -11.92
N LEU A 75 7.82 6.11 -11.82
CA LEU A 75 8.58 7.19 -12.45
C LEU A 75 9.30 6.73 -13.72
N ASP A 76 9.27 5.43 -13.99
CA ASP A 76 9.92 4.80 -15.14
C ASP A 76 8.92 4.42 -16.24
N GLU A 77 9.42 4.32 -17.47
CA GLU A 77 8.63 3.89 -18.63
C GLU A 77 8.48 2.36 -18.73
N PHE A 78 9.23 1.57 -17.97
CA PHE A 78 9.20 0.12 -18.08
C PHE A 78 7.93 -0.46 -17.44
N ASN A 79 7.63 -0.06 -16.20
CA ASN A 79 6.50 -0.54 -15.44
C ASN A 79 5.16 0.00 -15.95
N THR A 80 5.16 1.17 -16.61
CA THR A 80 3.93 1.73 -17.21
C THR A 80 3.49 1.02 -18.48
N LYS A 81 4.32 0.13 -19.07
CA LYS A 81 3.94 -0.61 -20.30
C LYS A 81 2.79 -1.59 -20.09
N ASN A 82 2.59 -2.09 -18.87
CA ASN A 82 1.52 -3.02 -18.53
C ASN A 82 0.47 -2.31 -17.67
N GLY A 83 -0.73 -2.07 -18.23
CA GLY A 83 -1.80 -1.36 -17.54
C GLY A 83 -1.63 0.16 -17.42
N GLY A 84 -0.46 0.74 -17.73
CA GLY A 84 -0.22 2.17 -17.51
C GLY A 84 0.15 2.48 -16.05
N GLN A 85 -0.09 3.72 -15.62
CA GLN A 85 0.14 4.13 -14.23
C GLN A 85 -0.79 3.42 -13.24
N ARG A 86 -0.29 3.22 -12.02
CA ARG A 86 -1.12 2.87 -10.87
C ARG A 86 -1.86 4.13 -10.41
N ILE A 87 -3.19 4.13 -10.55
CA ILE A 87 -4.05 5.28 -10.22
C ILE A 87 -4.48 5.27 -8.75
N ALA A 88 -4.61 4.08 -8.16
CA ALA A 88 -5.11 3.91 -6.80
C ALA A 88 -4.53 2.66 -6.13
N THR A 89 -4.52 2.72 -4.81
CA THR A 89 -4.10 1.62 -3.94
C THR A 89 -5.17 1.37 -2.90
N LEU A 90 -5.55 0.10 -2.76
CA LEU A 90 -6.30 -0.37 -1.60
C LEU A 90 -5.38 -1.21 -0.70
N LEU A 91 -5.13 -0.72 0.51
CA LEU A 91 -4.35 -1.40 1.54
C LEU A 91 -5.31 -1.98 2.59
N MET A 92 -5.38 -3.30 2.68
CA MET A 92 -6.20 -4.02 3.66
C MET A 92 -5.35 -4.47 4.84
N TYR A 93 -5.82 -4.25 6.06
CA TYR A 93 -5.18 -4.74 7.28
C TYR A 93 -5.71 -6.14 7.62
N LEU A 94 -4.81 -7.11 7.68
CA LEU A 94 -5.14 -8.52 7.92
C LEU A 94 -4.91 -8.95 9.37
N SER A 95 -4.36 -8.06 10.21
CA SER A 95 -4.20 -8.26 11.65
C SER A 95 -4.36 -6.93 12.38
N ASP A 96 -4.76 -7.02 13.65
CA ASP A 96 -4.60 -5.94 14.60
C ASP A 96 -3.11 -5.82 14.96
N VAL A 97 -2.63 -4.59 15.14
CA VAL A 97 -1.26 -4.33 15.59
C VAL A 97 -1.32 -3.66 16.95
N GLU A 98 -0.61 -4.22 17.93
CA GLU A 98 -0.68 -3.74 19.32
C GLU A 98 -0.06 -2.35 19.46
N GLU A 99 1.10 -2.12 18.84
CA GLU A 99 1.78 -0.82 18.87
C GLU A 99 2.61 -0.59 17.61
N GLY A 100 2.56 0.62 17.06
CA GLY A 100 3.24 0.99 15.81
C GLY A 100 2.54 0.41 14.57
N GLY A 101 3.30 0.24 13.50
CA GLY A 101 2.80 -0.36 12.26
C GLY A 101 1.84 0.51 11.45
N GLU A 102 1.62 1.77 11.82
CA GLU A 102 0.67 2.67 11.15
C GLU A 102 1.04 2.89 9.67
N THR A 103 0.04 3.16 8.85
CA THR A 103 0.28 3.71 7.50
C THR A 103 0.28 5.23 7.62
N ILE A 104 1.40 5.88 7.30
CA ILE A 104 1.58 7.33 7.41
C ILE A 104 1.64 7.99 6.03
N PHE A 105 1.02 9.17 5.89
CA PHE A 105 1.12 10.10 4.77
C PHE A 105 1.78 11.39 5.29
N PRO A 106 3.12 11.50 5.23
CA PRO A 106 3.85 12.63 5.81
C PRO A 106 3.53 13.97 5.13
N ASP A 107 3.21 13.95 3.84
CA ASP A 107 2.96 15.17 3.05
C ASP A 107 1.48 15.54 3.00
N ALA A 108 0.59 14.73 3.60
CA ALA A 108 -0.82 15.06 3.68
C ALA A 108 -1.04 16.34 4.48
N ASN A 109 -1.85 17.27 3.93
CA ASN A 109 -2.13 18.56 4.55
C ASN A 109 -3.17 18.45 5.68
N VAL A 110 -2.86 17.64 6.69
CA VAL A 110 -3.70 17.42 7.88
C VAL A 110 -2.83 17.58 9.12
N ASN A 111 -3.33 18.33 10.10
CA ASN A 111 -2.68 18.40 11.39
C ASN A 111 -2.83 17.05 12.12
N ALA A 112 -1.75 16.28 12.25
CA ALA A 112 -1.79 14.98 12.92
C ALA A 112 -2.37 15.05 14.34
N SER A 113 -2.14 16.15 15.07
CA SER A 113 -2.67 16.34 16.44
C SER A 113 -4.19 16.45 16.52
N SER A 114 -4.90 16.64 15.40
CA SER A 114 -6.36 16.61 15.36
C SER A 114 -6.95 15.20 15.24
N LEU A 115 -6.12 14.18 15.03
CA LEU A 115 -6.59 12.80 14.92
C LEU A 115 -7.12 12.30 16.28
N PRO A 116 -8.30 11.66 16.34
CA PRO A 116 -8.87 11.17 17.60
C PRO A 116 -7.96 10.20 18.36
N TRP A 117 -7.10 9.47 17.65
CA TRP A 117 -6.17 8.50 18.19
C TRP A 117 -4.73 9.03 18.33
N TYR A 118 -4.50 10.34 18.24
CA TYR A 118 -3.15 10.94 18.22
C TYR A 118 -2.26 10.51 19.40
N ASN A 119 -2.84 10.40 20.60
CA ASN A 119 -2.09 10.01 21.80
C ASN A 119 -1.65 8.54 21.79
N GLU A 120 -2.26 7.71 20.95
CA GLU A 120 -1.94 6.29 20.78
C GLU A 120 -1.01 6.02 19.59
N LEU A 121 -0.61 7.07 18.86
CA LEU A 121 0.28 6.96 17.71
C LEU A 121 1.74 6.83 18.14
N SER A 122 2.50 6.03 17.39
CA SER A 122 3.95 6.03 17.45
C SER A 122 4.54 7.39 17.05
N ASP A 123 5.77 7.66 17.49
CA ASP A 123 6.49 8.88 17.08
C ASP A 123 6.65 8.99 15.56
N CYS A 124 6.76 7.85 14.88
CA CYS A 124 6.76 7.80 13.43
C CYS A 124 5.46 8.36 12.86
N ALA A 125 4.31 7.91 13.38
CA ALA A 125 2.98 8.19 12.86
C ALA A 125 2.47 9.60 13.20
N LYS A 126 3.02 10.24 14.23
CA LYS A 126 2.71 11.63 14.59
C LYS A 126 3.22 12.69 13.60
N ARG A 127 4.06 12.30 12.64
CA ARG A 127 4.67 13.20 11.65
C ARG A 127 3.77 13.55 10.46
N GLY A 128 2.56 13.01 10.38
CA GLY A 128 1.61 13.29 9.30
C GLY A 128 0.26 12.62 9.56
N LEU A 129 -0.63 12.65 8.55
CA LEU A 129 -1.86 11.87 8.60
C LEU A 129 -1.51 10.39 8.72
N SER A 130 -2.10 9.67 9.67
CA SER A 130 -1.80 8.26 9.85
C SER A 130 -3.02 7.44 10.23
N VAL A 131 -3.00 6.18 9.81
CA VAL A 131 -4.07 5.20 10.03
C VAL A 131 -3.50 4.02 10.81
N LYS A 132 -4.13 3.71 11.94
CA LYS A 132 -3.78 2.55 12.77
C LYS A 132 -4.23 1.25 12.09
N PRO A 133 -3.41 0.20 12.06
CA PRO A 133 -3.82 -1.09 11.52
C PRO A 133 -4.86 -1.73 12.42
N LYS A 134 -6.04 -2.01 11.86
CA LYS A 134 -7.11 -2.74 12.53
C LYS A 134 -7.63 -3.82 11.60
N MET A 135 -7.69 -5.05 12.08
CA MET A 135 -8.05 -6.21 11.27
C MET A 135 -9.40 -6.02 10.59
N GLY A 136 -9.43 -6.21 9.27
CA GLY A 136 -10.63 -6.09 8.46
C GLY A 136 -10.86 -4.71 7.85
N ASP A 137 -10.20 -3.66 8.36
CA ASP A 137 -10.25 -2.33 7.78
C ASP A 137 -9.44 -2.26 6.48
N ALA A 138 -9.83 -1.36 5.58
CA ALA A 138 -9.14 -1.09 4.33
C ALA A 138 -8.99 0.42 4.09
N LEU A 139 -7.82 0.81 3.61
CA LEU A 139 -7.47 2.18 3.27
C LEU A 139 -7.37 2.32 1.75
N LEU A 140 -8.22 3.17 1.17
CA LEU A 140 -8.14 3.57 -0.23
C LEU A 140 -7.48 4.94 -0.35
N PHE A 141 -6.48 5.06 -1.21
CA PHE A 141 -5.88 6.34 -1.58
C PHE A 141 -5.50 6.35 -3.06
N TRP A 142 -5.37 7.57 -3.61
CA TRP A 142 -5.13 7.80 -5.03
C TRP A 142 -3.69 8.27 -5.24
N SER A 143 -3.02 7.66 -6.20
CA SER A 143 -1.65 8.02 -6.62
C SER A 143 -1.67 9.13 -7.68
N MET A 144 -2.84 9.43 -8.24
CA MET A 144 -3.05 10.41 -9.30
C MET A 144 -4.27 11.28 -9.00
N LYS A 145 -4.21 12.53 -9.45
CA LYS A 145 -5.31 13.49 -9.39
C LYS A 145 -6.32 13.23 -10.52
N PRO A 146 -7.54 13.80 -10.44
CA PRO A 146 -8.55 13.67 -11.48
C PRO A 146 -8.12 14.18 -12.87
N ASP A 147 -7.13 15.07 -12.93
CA ASP A 147 -6.53 15.58 -14.18
C ASP A 147 -5.43 14.66 -14.75
N ALA A 148 -5.28 13.45 -14.19
CA ALA A 148 -4.27 12.46 -14.52
C ALA A 148 -2.82 12.90 -14.24
N THR A 149 -2.59 13.94 -13.44
CA THR A 149 -1.26 14.25 -12.92
C THR A 149 -0.95 13.39 -11.69
N LEU A 150 0.34 13.09 -11.45
CA LEU A 150 0.77 12.37 -10.24
C LEU A 150 0.46 13.20 -8.99
N ASP A 151 0.01 12.55 -7.92
CA ASP A 151 -0.29 13.24 -6.67
C ASP A 151 0.88 13.15 -5.68
N PRO A 152 1.66 14.23 -5.46
CA PRO A 152 2.75 14.21 -4.49
C PRO A 152 2.26 14.03 -3.04
N LEU A 153 0.98 14.32 -2.75
CA LEU A 153 0.42 14.11 -1.40
C LEU A 153 0.13 12.63 -1.09
N SER A 154 0.28 11.75 -2.09
CA SER A 154 0.14 10.30 -1.94
C SER A 154 1.40 9.61 -1.40
N LEU A 155 2.46 10.38 -1.08
CA LEU A 155 3.64 9.87 -0.41
C LEU A 155 3.21 9.17 0.87
N HIS A 156 3.55 7.89 1.02
CA HIS A 156 3.11 7.11 2.17
C HIS A 156 4.13 6.05 2.57
N GLY A 157 4.09 5.64 3.84
CA GLY A 157 4.99 4.64 4.39
C GLY A 157 4.33 3.76 5.44
N GLY A 158 5.03 2.71 5.84
CA GLY A 158 4.67 1.86 6.97
C GLY A 158 5.59 2.15 8.15
N CYS A 159 5.05 2.73 9.22
CA CYS A 159 5.79 2.94 10.45
C CYS A 159 6.28 1.59 11.04
N PRO A 160 7.40 1.60 11.80
CA PRO A 160 7.91 0.39 12.43
C PRO A 160 6.84 -0.28 13.30
N VAL A 161 6.74 -1.59 13.23
CA VAL A 161 5.98 -2.35 14.24
C VAL A 161 6.76 -2.29 15.55
N ILE A 162 6.13 -1.82 16.62
CA ILE A 162 6.75 -1.75 17.96
C ILE A 162 6.37 -2.98 18.77
N LYS A 163 5.11 -3.41 18.68
CA LYS A 163 4.59 -4.60 19.36
C LYS A 163 3.55 -5.34 18.53
N GLY A 164 3.59 -6.67 18.56
CA GLY A 164 2.72 -7.55 17.77
C GLY A 164 3.30 -7.85 16.39
N ASN A 165 2.44 -8.15 15.43
CA ASN A 165 2.81 -8.46 14.04
C ASN A 165 1.81 -7.80 13.08
N LYS A 166 2.30 -7.18 12.01
CA LYS A 166 1.44 -6.55 11.00
C LYS A 166 1.36 -7.42 9.76
N TRP A 167 0.15 -7.88 9.46
CA TRP A 167 -0.20 -8.46 8.17
C TRP A 167 -1.03 -7.47 7.37
N SER A 168 -0.69 -7.29 6.10
CA SER A 168 -1.46 -6.46 5.20
C SER A 168 -1.53 -7.06 3.81
N SER A 169 -2.56 -6.68 3.05
CA SER A 169 -2.63 -6.98 1.63
C SER A 169 -2.88 -5.72 0.81
N THR A 170 -2.06 -5.53 -0.22
CA THR A 170 -2.13 -4.38 -1.12
C THR A 170 -2.71 -4.82 -2.47
N LYS A 171 -3.66 -4.05 -2.97
CA LYS A 171 -4.16 -4.12 -4.35
C LYS A 171 -3.81 -2.81 -5.06
N TRP A 172 -2.94 -2.89 -6.05
CA TRP A 172 -2.69 -1.79 -6.97
C TRP A 172 -3.62 -1.88 -8.17
N MET A 173 -4.15 -0.72 -8.59
CA MET A 173 -5.10 -0.60 -9.68
C MET A 173 -4.55 0.38 -10.73
N HIS A 174 -4.61 -0.02 -11.99
CA HIS A 174 -4.05 0.73 -13.10
C HIS A 174 -5.09 1.51 -13.91
N ILE A 175 -4.63 2.48 -14.70
CA ILE A 175 -5.49 3.27 -15.59
C ILE A 175 -6.06 2.45 -16.77
N HIS A 176 -5.36 1.41 -17.20
CA HIS A 176 -5.79 0.47 -18.24
C HIS A 176 -5.73 -0.98 -17.73
N GLU A 177 -6.25 -1.90 -18.54
CA GLU A 177 -6.18 -3.34 -18.28
C GLU A 177 -4.73 -3.77 -18.00
N TYR A 178 -4.52 -4.38 -16.83
CA TYR A 178 -3.26 -4.99 -16.44
C TYR A 178 -3.25 -6.46 -16.88
N LYS A 179 -2.30 -6.81 -17.75
CA LYS A 179 -2.13 -8.18 -18.23
C LYS A 179 -1.36 -8.99 -17.20
N ALA A 180 -2.08 -9.90 -16.54
CA ALA A 180 -1.55 -10.76 -15.48
C ALA A 180 -0.68 -11.90 -16.03
#